data_AF-A0A559QRE1-F1
#
_entry.id   AF-A0A559QRE1-F1
#
_cell.length_a   1.000
_cell.length_b   1.000
_cell.length_c   1.000
_cell.angle_alpha   90.00
_cell.angle_beta   90.00
_cell.angle_gamma   90.00
#
_symmetry.space_group_name_H-M   'P 1'
#
loop_
_entity.id
_entity.type
_entity.pdbx_description
1 polymer ?
#
loop_
_entity_poly.entity_id
_entity_poly.type
_entity_poly.pdbx_seq_one_letter_code
_entity_poly.pdbx_strand_id
1 'polypeptide(L)'
;MEYTKPMIDLVREIRRRAPSEVKPAIKLANPELLIELVPVYRKSSDNILKALVRELMMMAGENWFERLEAGAGDDSNRSSESFVTRIYRGQVSLASSSQAAEPESEEARAKRRKRVYRGQVIA
;
A
#
# COMPACT_ATOMS: atom_id res chain seq x y z
N MET A 1 -15.14 -15.56 -0.90
CA MET A 1 -16.26 -14.61 -1.07
C MET A 1 -17.05 -15.05 -2.27
N GLU A 2 -18.34 -15.33 -2.12
CA GLU A 2 -19.21 -15.67 -3.26
C GLU A 2 -19.92 -14.41 -3.74
N TYR A 3 -19.85 -14.14 -5.04
CA TYR A 3 -20.56 -12.99 -5.63
C TYR A 3 -22.02 -13.37 -5.85
N THR A 4 -22.92 -12.62 -5.23
CA THR A 4 -24.36 -12.74 -5.49
C THR A 4 -24.70 -12.14 -6.86
N LYS A 5 -25.84 -12.57 -7.45
CA LYS A 5 -26.35 -12.03 -8.72
C LYS A 5 -26.36 -10.48 -8.77
N PRO A 6 -26.90 -9.75 -7.77
CA PRO A 6 -26.86 -8.28 -7.79
C PRO A 6 -25.44 -7.70 -7.80
N MET A 7 -24.48 -8.32 -7.10
CA MET A 7 -23.07 -7.87 -7.16
C MET A 7 -22.47 -8.05 -8.56
N ILE A 8 -22.80 -9.16 -9.23
CA ILE A 8 -22.35 -9.42 -10.61
C ILE A 8 -22.88 -8.33 -11.56
N ASP A 9 -24.14 -7.94 -11.40
CA ASP A 9 -24.75 -6.90 -12.23
C ASP A 9 -24.10 -5.53 -11.98
N LEU A 10 -23.79 -5.20 -10.72
CA LEU A 10 -23.01 -4.00 -10.37
C LEU A 10 -21.63 -4.02 -11.02
N VAL A 11 -20.90 -5.13 -10.95
CA VAL A 11 -19.55 -5.25 -11.56
C VAL A 11 -19.62 -5.06 -13.09
N ARG A 12 -20.65 -5.60 -13.75
CA ARG A 12 -20.86 -5.41 -15.20
C ARG A 12 -21.12 -3.95 -15.53
N GLU A 13 -21.96 -3.28 -14.75
CA GLU A 13 -22.29 -1.87 -14.94
C GLU A 13 -21.09 -0.95 -14.67
N ILE A 14 -20.31 -1.23 -13.64
CA ILE A 14 -19.05 -0.53 -13.35
C ILE A 14 -18.08 -0.69 -14.53
N ARG A 15 -17.90 -1.91 -15.04
CA ARG A 15 -17.02 -2.17 -16.20
C ARG A 15 -17.47 -1.44 -17.47
N ARG A 16 -18.78 -1.29 -17.67
CA ARG A 16 -19.34 -0.57 -18.83
C ARG A 16 -18.97 0.92 -18.80
N ARG A 17 -18.95 1.52 -17.61
CA ARG A 17 -18.69 2.95 -17.39
C ARG A 17 -17.21 3.27 -17.19
N ALA A 18 -16.43 2.31 -16.72
CA ALA A 18 -15.01 2.51 -16.46
C ALA A 18 -14.24 2.86 -17.75
N PRO A 19 -13.18 3.68 -17.65
CA PRO A 19 -12.32 3.99 -18.79
C PRO A 19 -11.58 2.74 -19.29
N SER A 20 -11.22 2.72 -20.58
CA SER A 20 -10.78 1.50 -21.27
C SER A 20 -9.52 0.86 -20.69
N GLU A 21 -8.65 1.66 -20.06
CA GLU A 21 -7.40 1.23 -19.44
C GLU A 21 -7.62 0.31 -18.23
N VAL A 22 -8.71 0.49 -17.49
CA VAL A 22 -9.03 -0.26 -16.25
C VAL A 22 -10.05 -1.38 -16.47
N LYS A 23 -10.72 -1.44 -17.63
CA LYS A 23 -11.65 -2.53 -17.97
C LYS A 23 -11.09 -3.96 -17.87
N PRO A 24 -9.80 -4.23 -18.16
CA PRO A 24 -9.23 -5.57 -18.00
C PRO A 24 -9.09 -6.02 -16.54
N ALA A 25 -8.89 -5.05 -15.64
CA ALA A 25 -8.79 -5.25 -14.19
C ALA A 25 -10.16 -5.59 -13.56
N ILE A 26 -11.23 -4.97 -14.09
CA ILE A 26 -12.61 -5.16 -13.62
C ILE A 26 -13.21 -6.46 -14.19
N LYS A 27 -12.84 -7.60 -13.60
CA LYS A 27 -13.35 -8.94 -13.94
C LYS A 27 -13.64 -9.77 -12.68
N LEU A 28 -14.69 -10.58 -12.71
CA LEU A 28 -15.07 -11.45 -11.57
C LEU A 28 -14.05 -12.54 -11.26
N ALA A 29 -13.21 -12.90 -12.24
CA ALA A 29 -12.11 -13.84 -12.04
C ALA A 29 -10.93 -13.24 -11.25
N ASN A 30 -10.94 -11.92 -11.01
CA ASN A 30 -9.89 -11.26 -10.25
C ASN A 30 -10.23 -11.29 -8.75
N PRO A 31 -9.46 -12.01 -7.90
CA PRO A 31 -9.68 -11.98 -6.45
C PRO A 31 -9.42 -10.59 -5.85
N GLU A 32 -8.58 -9.78 -6.49
CA GLU A 32 -8.19 -8.44 -6.05
C GLU A 32 -9.12 -7.34 -6.60
N LEU A 33 -10.25 -7.71 -7.21
CA LEU A 33 -11.19 -6.78 -7.86
C LEU A 33 -11.58 -5.60 -6.96
N LEU A 34 -11.92 -5.86 -5.70
CA LEU A 34 -12.35 -4.82 -4.77
C LEU A 34 -11.20 -3.84 -4.44
N ILE A 35 -9.98 -4.35 -4.34
CA ILE A 35 -8.79 -3.53 -4.07
C ILE A 35 -8.47 -2.65 -5.28
N GLU A 36 -8.55 -3.21 -6.49
CA GLU A 36 -8.31 -2.46 -7.73
C GLU A 36 -9.39 -1.40 -8.01
N LEU A 37 -10.61 -1.57 -7.49
CA LEU A 37 -11.67 -0.56 -7.63
C LEU A 37 -11.45 0.68 -6.76
N VAL A 38 -10.70 0.58 -5.66
CA VAL A 38 -10.40 1.73 -4.78
C VAL A 38 -9.70 2.88 -5.53
N PRO A 39 -8.57 2.67 -6.24
CA PRO A 39 -7.94 3.75 -6.99
C PRO A 39 -8.80 4.25 -8.15
N VAL A 40 -9.63 3.39 -8.76
CA VAL A 40 -10.57 3.79 -9.82
C VAL A 40 -11.64 4.73 -9.26
N TYR A 41 -12.19 4.40 -8.09
CA TYR A 41 -13.15 5.25 -7.39
C TYR A 41 -12.58 6.63 -7.06
N ARG A 42 -11.34 6.70 -6.57
CA ARG A 42 -10.69 7.97 -6.20
C ARG A 42 -10.36 8.85 -7.41
N LYS A 43 -9.86 8.25 -8.48
CA LYS A 43 -9.47 8.97 -9.70
C LYS A 43 -10.65 9.38 -10.58
N SER A 44 -11.79 8.69 -10.46
CA SER A 44 -12.96 8.97 -11.29
C SER A 44 -13.61 10.30 -10.93
N SER A 45 -14.07 11.03 -11.93
CA SER A 45 -14.98 12.18 -11.79
C SER A 45 -16.46 11.79 -11.98
N ASP A 46 -16.74 10.56 -12.45
CA ASP A 46 -18.10 10.08 -12.67
C ASP A 46 -18.77 9.70 -11.35
N ASN A 47 -19.75 10.51 -10.95
CA ASN A 47 -20.55 10.30 -9.73
C ASN A 47 -21.35 8.99 -9.77
N ILE A 48 -21.78 8.54 -10.95
CA ILE A 48 -22.56 7.30 -11.08
C ILE A 48 -21.63 6.11 -10.86
N LEU A 49 -20.45 6.11 -11.48
CA LEU A 49 -19.44 5.09 -11.21
C LEU A 49 -19.08 5.03 -9.72
N LYS A 50 -18.92 6.19 -9.08
CA LYS A 50 -18.67 6.26 -7.63
C LYS A 50 -19.81 5.65 -6.81
N ALA A 51 -21.05 5.95 -7.14
CA ALA A 51 -22.22 5.40 -6.47
C ALA A 51 -22.28 3.86 -6.59
N LEU A 52 -22.07 3.33 -7.80
CA LEU A 52 -22.07 1.89 -8.06
C LEU A 52 -20.95 1.16 -7.31
N VAL A 53 -19.75 1.73 -7.29
CA VAL A 53 -18.63 1.15 -6.53
C VAL A 53 -18.94 1.19 -5.04
N ARG A 54 -19.52 2.27 -4.52
CA ARG A 54 -19.92 2.36 -3.11
C ARG A 54 -20.96 1.29 -2.74
N GLU A 55 -21.97 1.09 -3.59
CA GLU A 55 -22.99 0.05 -3.41
C GLU A 55 -22.37 -1.35 -3.40
N LEU A 56 -21.47 -1.63 -4.36
CA LEU A 56 -20.74 -2.91 -4.41
C LEU A 56 -19.91 -3.16 -3.13
N MET A 57 -19.20 -2.14 -2.64
CA MET A 57 -18.40 -2.24 -1.41
C MET A 57 -19.27 -2.46 -0.17
N MET A 58 -20.45 -1.83 -0.11
CA MET A 58 -21.41 -2.03 0.97
C MET A 58 -21.94 -3.47 1.00
N MET A 59 -22.25 -4.05 -0.17
CA MET A 59 -22.65 -5.45 -0.29
C MET A 59 -21.51 -6.43 0.04
N ALA A 60 -20.27 -6.01 -0.16
CA ALA A 60 -19.08 -6.79 0.15
C ALA A 60 -18.78 -6.86 1.66
N GLY A 61 -19.37 -5.98 2.47
CA GLY A 61 -19.25 -5.92 3.93
C GLY A 61 -18.62 -4.62 4.44
N GLU A 62 -18.87 -4.30 5.71
CA GLU A 62 -18.50 -3.01 6.35
C GLU A 62 -17.00 -2.67 6.22
N ASN A 63 -16.12 -3.67 6.35
CA ASN A 63 -14.67 -3.51 6.21
C ASN A 63 -14.24 -2.85 4.89
N TRP A 64 -14.98 -3.07 3.80
CA TRP A 64 -14.64 -2.54 2.48
C TRP A 64 -15.10 -1.11 2.29
N PHE A 65 -16.28 -0.78 2.84
CA PHE A 65 -16.79 0.58 2.82
C PHE A 65 -15.88 1.53 3.62
N GLU A 66 -15.47 1.11 4.82
CA GLU A 66 -14.53 1.89 5.63
C GLU A 66 -13.20 2.10 4.91
N ARG A 67 -12.66 1.09 4.20
CA ARG A 67 -11.43 1.25 3.40
C ARG A 67 -11.58 2.22 2.23
N LEU A 68 -12.78 2.30 1.66
CA LEU A 68 -13.10 3.24 0.59
C LEU A 68 -13.07 4.70 1.11
N GLU A 69 -13.60 4.93 2.31
CA GLU A 69 -13.67 6.25 2.95
C GLU A 69 -12.41 6.65 3.71
N ALA A 70 -11.74 5.71 4.39
CA ALA A 70 -10.56 5.97 5.22
C ALA A 70 -9.41 6.60 4.42
N GLY A 71 -9.24 6.22 3.15
CA GLY A 71 -8.24 6.87 2.30
C GLY A 71 -8.73 8.07 1.51
N ALA A 72 -9.97 8.54 1.73
CA ALA A 72 -10.38 9.88 1.28
C ALA A 72 -9.74 10.99 2.13
N GLY A 73 -9.22 10.65 3.32
CA GLY A 73 -8.50 11.57 4.22
C GLY A 73 -6.97 11.48 4.18
N ASP A 74 -6.38 10.53 3.44
CA ASP A 74 -4.96 10.15 3.68
C ASP A 74 -4.08 10.03 2.41
N ASP A 75 -4.59 10.38 1.22
CA ASP A 75 -3.74 10.45 0.01
C ASP A 75 -2.80 11.69 -0.03
N SER A 76 -2.77 12.49 1.03
CA SER A 76 -1.71 13.48 1.29
C SER A 76 -0.58 12.95 2.19
N ASN A 77 -0.64 11.70 2.67
CA ASN A 77 0.30 11.20 3.70
C ASN A 77 0.97 9.86 3.35
N ARG A 78 1.36 9.67 2.08
CA ARG A 78 2.38 8.67 1.69
C ARG A 78 3.80 9.03 2.15
N SER A 79 3.91 9.53 3.38
CA SER A 79 5.11 9.56 4.18
C SER A 79 4.74 9.01 5.56
N SER A 80 4.59 7.70 5.68
CA SER A 80 4.70 7.05 6.99
C SER A 80 6.15 7.12 7.45
N GLU A 81 6.65 8.34 7.66
CA GLU A 81 7.91 8.60 8.34
C GLU A 81 7.71 8.21 9.80
N SER A 82 8.07 6.96 10.12
CA SER A 82 8.17 6.53 11.50
C SER A 82 9.35 7.28 12.13
N PHE A 83 9.07 8.18 13.07
CA PHE A 83 10.10 8.88 13.84
C PHE A 83 10.53 8.01 15.02
N VAL A 84 11.84 7.86 15.19
CA VAL A 84 12.46 7.17 16.33
C VAL A 84 13.13 8.21 17.21
N THR A 85 12.74 8.24 18.49
CA THR A 85 13.33 9.10 19.50
C THR A 85 14.68 8.53 19.95
N ARG A 86 15.78 9.26 19.69
CA ARG A 86 17.11 8.95 20.22
C ARG A 86 17.41 9.87 21.40
N ILE A 87 17.92 9.29 22.49
CA ILE A 87 18.35 10.04 23.67
C ILE A 87 19.87 9.90 23.76
N TYR A 88 20.58 11.02 23.64
CA TYR A 88 22.03 11.06 23.80
C TYR A 88 22.42 12.09 24.85
N ARG A 89 23.07 11.66 25.93
CA ARG A 89 23.60 12.51 27.02
C ARG A 89 22.57 13.53 27.57
N GLY A 90 21.32 13.10 27.73
CA GLY A 90 20.24 13.93 28.28
C GLY A 90 19.52 14.81 27.25
N GLN A 91 19.95 14.82 25.99
CA GLN A 91 19.28 15.53 24.90
C GLN A 91 18.45 14.55 24.06
N VAL A 92 17.19 14.92 23.80
CA VAL A 92 16.22 14.11 23.03
C VAL A 92 16.14 14.64 21.60
N SER A 93 16.34 13.77 20.61
CA SER A 93 16.17 14.10 19.19
C SER A 93 15.24 13.10 18.49
N LEU A 94 14.42 13.60 17.56
CA LEU A 94 13.54 12.80 16.70
C LEU A 94 14.23 12.60 15.36
N ALA A 95 14.48 11.35 14.96
CA ALA A 95 15.06 11.00 13.66
C ALA A 95 14.08 10.15 12.85
N SER A 96 13.89 10.43 11.55
CA SER A 96 13.06 9.61 10.67
C SER A 96 13.74 8.27 10.38
N SER A 97 12.99 7.16 10.38
CA SER A 97 13.56 5.80 10.27
C SER A 97 14.20 5.52 8.90
N SER A 98 13.87 6.30 7.86
CA SER A 98 14.47 6.19 6.52
C SER A 98 15.91 6.70 6.44
N GLN A 99 16.36 7.56 7.37
CA GLN A 99 17.75 8.03 7.45
C GLN A 99 18.67 7.15 8.31
N ALA A 100 18.14 6.07 8.93
CA ALA A 100 18.96 5.15 9.72
C ALA A 100 19.75 4.13 8.87
N ALA A 101 19.57 4.13 7.54
CA ALA A 101 20.22 3.22 6.61
C ALA A 101 20.85 3.97 5.42
N GLU A 102 21.87 4.79 5.67
CA GLU A 102 22.85 5.06 4.61
C GLU A 102 23.89 3.92 4.54
N PRO A 103 24.27 3.48 3.33
CA PRO A 103 25.05 2.26 3.14
C PRO A 103 26.54 2.52 3.42
N GLU A 104 27.09 1.80 4.39
CA GLU A 104 28.55 1.58 4.42
C GLU A 104 28.94 0.89 3.11
N SER A 105 29.89 1.49 2.37
CA SER A 105 30.43 0.96 1.12
C SER A 105 30.87 -0.51 1.26
N GLU A 106 30.70 -1.32 0.22
CA GLU A 106 31.11 -2.74 0.21
C GLU A 106 32.61 -2.92 0.56
N GLU A 107 33.44 -1.90 0.29
CA GLU A 107 34.85 -1.83 0.69
C GLU A 107 35.05 -1.83 2.22
N ALA A 108 34.14 -1.21 2.99
CA ALA A 108 34.19 -1.20 4.45
C ALA A 108 33.76 -2.56 5.04
N ARG A 109 32.83 -3.25 4.38
CA ARG A 109 32.38 -4.59 4.79
C ARG A 109 33.44 -5.66 4.54
N ALA A 110 34.18 -5.57 3.43
CA ALA A 110 35.31 -6.44 3.12
C ALA A 110 36.48 -6.27 4.11
N LYS A 111 36.74 -5.05 4.60
CA LYS A 111 37.77 -4.78 5.63
C LYS A 111 37.45 -5.40 7.00
N ARG A 112 36.18 -5.69 7.31
CA ARG A 112 35.72 -6.09 8.66
C ARG A 112 35.69 -7.59 8.94
N ARG A 113 36.03 -8.46 7.98
CA ARG A 113 36.00 -9.92 8.21
C ARG A 113 37.37 -10.56 8.03
N LYS A 114 38.31 -10.18 8.90
CA LYS A 114 39.55 -10.93 9.09
C LYS A 114 39.32 -11.96 10.19
N ARG A 115 39.35 -13.25 9.85
CA ARG A 115 39.19 -14.33 10.84
C ARG A 115 40.53 -14.52 11.55
N VAL A 116 40.51 -14.41 12.87
CA VAL A 116 41.69 -14.62 13.72
C VAL A 116 41.63 -16.03 14.30
N TYR A 117 42.68 -16.83 14.11
CA TYR A 117 42.80 -18.14 14.72
C TYR A 117 44.13 -18.24 15.44
N ARG A 118 44.09 -18.60 16.74
CA ARG A 118 45.28 -18.71 17.62
C ARG A 118 46.23 -17.50 17.54
N GLY A 119 45.67 -16.29 17.53
CA GLY A 119 46.46 -15.05 17.57
C GLY A 119 47.07 -14.62 16.24
N GLN A 120 46.86 -15.36 15.14
CA GLN A 120 47.25 -14.93 13.80
C GLN A 120 46.03 -14.62 12.93
N VAL A 121 46.17 -13.56 12.13
CA VAL A 121 45.18 -13.15 11.14
C VAL A 121 45.32 -14.06 9.93
N ILE A 122 44.27 -14.79 9.58
CA ILE A 122 44.23 -15.65 8.40
C ILE A 122 43.45 -14.91 7.30
N ALA A 123 44.01 -14.86 6.10
CA ALA A 123 43.41 -14.26 4.90
C ALA A 123 42.35 -15.18 4.28
#